data_AF-A0A3A0DX39-F1
#
_entry.id   AF-A0A3A0DX39-F1
#
_cell.length_a   1.000
_cell.length_b   1.000
_cell.length_c   1.000
_cell.angle_alpha   90.00
_cell.angle_beta   90.00
_cell.angle_gamma   90.00
#
_symmetry.space_group_name_H-M   'P 1'
#
loop_
_entity.id
_entity.type
_entity.pdbx_description
1 polymer ?
#
loop_
_entity_poly.entity_id
_entity_poly.type
_entity_poly.pdbx_seq_one_letter_code
_entity_poly.pdbx_strand_id
1 'polypeptide(L)'
;MSESPADVRADAAHLVVEHQAGVWRYLRALGADPLLAEDLTQETFLAVLRRPFEQYHPAATAAYLRKVARNLFITHQRRANPTVQLADLEFIDNQWVHWAASDDGDEALAALRTCWPNISPRAQQALEMRFRDRASRTAIAAALQLSPDGAKNLMQRAKKALRECIDRKLLGR
;
A
#
# COMPACT_ATOMS: atom_id res chain seq x y z
N MET A 1 -37.14 -5.79 -10.64
CA MET A 1 -36.44 -5.47 -11.89
C MET A 1 -35.21 -6.36 -11.90
N SER A 2 -35.22 -7.43 -12.68
CA SER A 2 -34.12 -8.41 -12.67
C SER A 2 -33.01 -7.91 -13.59
N GLU A 3 -31.86 -7.57 -13.03
CA GLU A 3 -30.66 -7.22 -13.80
C GLU A 3 -30.22 -8.40 -14.68
N SER A 4 -29.79 -8.10 -15.90
CA SER A 4 -29.29 -9.11 -16.83
C SER A 4 -27.94 -9.64 -16.33
N PRO A 5 -27.64 -10.95 -16.50
CA PRO A 5 -26.33 -11.52 -16.14
C PRO A 5 -25.12 -10.83 -16.80
N ALA A 6 -25.34 -10.12 -17.92
CA ALA A 6 -24.31 -9.33 -18.59
C ALA A 6 -24.02 -8.00 -17.85
N ASP A 7 -25.06 -7.34 -17.32
CA ASP A 7 -24.94 -6.06 -16.61
C ASP A 7 -24.20 -6.26 -15.28
N VAL A 8 -24.56 -7.30 -14.52
CA VAL A 8 -23.89 -7.67 -13.26
C VAL A 8 -22.38 -7.96 -13.48
N ARG A 9 -22.02 -8.57 -14.62
CA ARG A 9 -20.61 -8.85 -14.95
C ARG A 9 -19.86 -7.58 -15.34
N ALA A 10 -20.49 -6.66 -16.06
CA ALA A 10 -19.90 -5.38 -16.42
C ALA A 10 -19.64 -4.52 -15.18
N ASP A 11 -20.59 -4.48 -14.24
CA ASP A 11 -20.46 -3.74 -12.98
C ASP A 11 -19.37 -4.33 -12.08
N ALA A 12 -19.28 -5.66 -12.02
CA ALA A 12 -18.21 -6.35 -11.30
C ALA A 12 -16.82 -6.05 -11.90
N ALA A 13 -16.70 -6.06 -13.23
CA ALA A 13 -15.43 -5.74 -13.89
C ALA A 13 -15.01 -4.29 -13.64
N HIS A 14 -15.95 -3.34 -13.69
CA HIS A 14 -15.69 -1.94 -13.40
C HIS A 14 -15.20 -1.74 -11.96
N LEU A 15 -15.88 -2.36 -10.99
CA LEU A 15 -15.48 -2.33 -9.58
C LEU A 15 -14.04 -2.79 -9.36
N VAL A 16 -13.66 -3.90 -10.02
CA VAL A 16 -12.30 -4.45 -9.92
C VAL A 16 -11.29 -3.50 -10.54
N VAL A 17 -11.53 -3.05 -11.77
CA VAL A 17 -10.61 -2.14 -12.49
C VAL A 17 -10.36 -0.86 -11.69
N GLU A 18 -11.41 -0.29 -11.12
CA GLU A 18 -11.35 0.96 -10.36
C GLU A 18 -10.56 0.82 -9.05
N HIS A 19 -10.77 -0.26 -8.29
CA HIS A 19 -10.27 -0.33 -6.92
C HIS A 19 -9.12 -1.33 -6.67
N GLN A 20 -8.80 -2.22 -7.63
CA GLN A 20 -7.80 -3.27 -7.39
C GLN A 20 -6.43 -2.72 -6.98
N ALA A 21 -6.01 -1.61 -7.59
CA ALA A 21 -4.73 -1.00 -7.28
C ALA A 21 -4.70 -0.47 -5.84
N GLY A 22 -5.77 0.19 -5.41
CA GLY A 22 -5.91 0.70 -4.05
C GLY A 22 -5.92 -0.40 -2.99
N VAL A 23 -6.70 -1.46 -3.22
CA VAL A 23 -6.75 -2.62 -2.32
C VAL A 23 -5.38 -3.29 -2.21
N TRP A 24 -4.71 -3.55 -3.34
CA TRP A 24 -3.40 -4.17 -3.35
C TRP A 24 -2.34 -3.32 -2.64
N ARG A 25 -2.30 -2.01 -2.93
CA ARG A 25 -1.35 -1.08 -2.29
C ARG A 25 -1.60 -0.98 -0.78
N TYR A 26 -2.85 -1.00 -0.35
CA TYR A 26 -3.21 -1.01 1.06
C TYR A 26 -2.69 -2.27 1.75
N LEU A 27 -2.89 -3.45 1.17
CA LEU A 27 -2.35 -4.71 1.69
C LEU A 27 -0.82 -4.70 1.78
N ARG A 28 -0.15 -4.12 0.78
CA ARG A 28 1.31 -3.90 0.81
C ARG A 28 1.73 -2.97 1.94
N ALA A 29 0.96 -1.92 2.22
CA ALA A 29 1.21 -1.01 3.35
C ALA A 29 1.03 -1.70 4.70
N LEU A 30 0.07 -2.63 4.83
CA LEU A 30 -0.13 -3.48 6.01
C LEU A 30 1.00 -4.51 6.22
N GLY A 31 1.89 -4.67 5.25
CA GLY A 31 3.07 -5.54 5.34
C GLY A 31 2.93 -6.87 4.60
N ALA A 32 1.86 -7.08 3.81
CA ALA A 32 1.80 -8.22 2.91
C ALA A 32 2.95 -8.18 1.91
N ASP A 33 3.53 -9.35 1.62
CA ASP A 33 4.42 -9.49 0.47
C ASP A 33 3.64 -9.39 -0.85
N PRO A 34 4.33 -9.26 -2.01
CA PRO A 34 3.64 -9.06 -3.28
C PRO A 34 2.64 -10.17 -3.64
N LEU A 35 2.98 -11.43 -3.36
CA LEU A 35 2.14 -12.58 -3.70
C LEU A 35 0.92 -12.61 -2.79
N LEU A 36 1.14 -12.49 -1.47
CA LEU A 36 0.04 -12.44 -0.52
C LEU A 36 -0.90 -11.25 -0.77
N ALA A 37 -0.36 -10.09 -1.14
CA ALA A 37 -1.19 -8.94 -1.48
C ALA A 37 -2.05 -9.19 -2.72
N GLU A 38 -1.52 -9.87 -3.73
CA GLU A 38 -2.27 -10.25 -4.94
C GLU A 38 -3.40 -11.22 -4.61
N ASP A 39 -3.11 -12.29 -3.87
CA ASP A 39 -4.10 -13.29 -3.44
C ASP A 39 -5.21 -12.65 -2.62
N LEU A 40 -4.85 -11.87 -1.59
CA LEU A 40 -5.83 -11.20 -0.72
C LEU A 40 -6.63 -10.12 -1.47
N THR A 41 -6.08 -9.50 -2.50
CA THR A 41 -6.84 -8.58 -3.36
C THR A 41 -7.92 -9.35 -4.12
N GLN A 42 -7.58 -10.48 -4.74
CA GLN A 42 -8.56 -11.33 -5.43
C GLN A 42 -9.63 -11.84 -4.46
N GLU A 43 -9.23 -12.35 -3.29
CA GLU A 43 -10.16 -12.79 -2.24
C GLU A 43 -11.09 -11.67 -1.76
N THR A 44 -10.61 -10.43 -1.70
CA THR A 44 -11.43 -9.27 -1.32
C THR A 44 -12.57 -9.07 -2.31
N PHE A 45 -12.28 -9.02 -3.62
CA PHE A 45 -13.33 -8.85 -4.62
C PHE A 45 -14.25 -10.06 -4.71
N LEU A 46 -13.71 -11.29 -4.62
CA LEU A 46 -14.55 -12.50 -4.56
C LEU A 46 -15.49 -12.48 -3.34
N ALA A 47 -15.03 -11.99 -2.18
CA ALA A 47 -15.86 -11.90 -0.98
C ALA A 47 -16.99 -10.88 -1.15
N VAL A 48 -16.71 -9.73 -1.78
CA VAL A 48 -17.71 -8.68 -2.01
C VAL A 48 -18.72 -9.08 -3.09
N LEU A 49 -18.26 -9.63 -4.20
CA LEU A 49 -19.09 -10.01 -5.35
C LEU A 49 -19.96 -11.26 -5.12
N ARG A 50 -19.79 -11.97 -3.99
CA ARG A 50 -20.68 -13.08 -3.58
C ARG A 50 -22.08 -12.61 -3.18
N ARG A 51 -22.28 -11.32 -2.97
CA ARG A 51 -23.57 -10.71 -2.66
C ARG A 51 -23.85 -9.60 -3.67
N PRO A 52 -25.13 -9.24 -3.91
CA PRO A 52 -25.45 -8.02 -4.64
C PRO A 52 -24.70 -6.84 -4.00
N PHE A 53 -23.90 -6.16 -4.80
CA PHE A 53 -23.09 -5.02 -4.36
C PHE A 53 -23.40 -3.85 -5.27
N GLU A 54 -23.99 -2.80 -4.69
CA GLU A 54 -24.19 -1.53 -5.37
C GLU A 54 -23.08 -0.56 -4.98
N GLN A 55 -22.41 0.01 -5.98
CA GLN A 55 -21.48 1.10 -5.76
C GLN A 55 -22.25 2.36 -5.35
N TYR A 56 -22.02 2.85 -4.14
CA TYR A 56 -22.70 4.04 -3.63
C TYR A 56 -21.93 5.33 -3.95
N HIS A 57 -20.67 5.38 -3.53
CA HIS A 57 -19.75 6.50 -3.78
C HIS A 57 -18.33 5.94 -3.80
N PRO A 58 -17.46 6.32 -4.77
CA PRO A 58 -16.13 5.71 -4.93
C PRO A 58 -15.30 5.65 -3.64
N ALA A 59 -15.25 6.75 -2.88
CA ALA A 59 -14.51 6.78 -1.60
C ALA A 59 -15.09 5.84 -0.52
N ALA A 60 -16.42 5.68 -0.47
CA ALA A 60 -17.08 4.78 0.48
C ALA A 60 -16.86 3.32 0.08
N THR A 61 -16.95 3.03 -1.22
CA THR A 61 -16.63 1.72 -1.80
C THR A 61 -15.18 1.34 -1.49
N ALA A 62 -14.22 2.24 -1.74
CA ALA A 62 -12.82 2.01 -1.44
C ALA A 62 -12.57 1.76 0.06
N ALA A 63 -13.21 2.53 0.95
CA ALA A 63 -13.12 2.32 2.40
C ALA A 63 -13.70 0.96 2.82
N TYR A 64 -14.82 0.54 2.23
CA TYR A 64 -15.40 -0.78 2.49
C TYR A 64 -14.49 -1.91 2.01
N LEU A 65 -13.95 -1.82 0.80
CA LEU A 65 -13.02 -2.81 0.25
C LEU A 65 -11.77 -2.94 1.12
N ARG A 66 -11.20 -1.83 1.60
CA ARG A 66 -10.06 -1.86 2.54
C ARG A 66 -10.40 -2.55 3.85
N LYS A 67 -11.60 -2.31 4.40
CA LYS A 67 -12.07 -3.00 5.61
C LYS A 67 -12.14 -4.52 5.40
N VAL A 68 -12.65 -4.97 4.25
CA VAL A 68 -12.68 -6.39 3.88
C VAL A 68 -11.26 -6.96 3.76
N ALA A 69 -10.39 -6.30 2.99
CA ALA A 69 -9.00 -6.70 2.79
C ALA A 69 -8.21 -6.79 4.10
N ARG A 70 -8.37 -5.81 4.99
CA ARG A 70 -7.76 -5.80 6.34
C ARG A 70 -8.17 -7.04 7.14
N ASN A 71 -9.46 -7.38 7.13
CA ASN A 71 -9.96 -8.53 7.88
C ASN A 71 -9.41 -9.85 7.34
N LEU A 72 -9.30 -9.97 6.02
CA LEU A 72 -8.67 -11.14 5.38
C LEU A 72 -7.18 -11.23 5.75
N PHE A 73 -6.44 -10.12 5.69
CA PHE A 73 -5.04 -10.06 6.11
C PHE A 73 -4.84 -10.46 7.58
N ILE A 74 -5.66 -9.92 8.49
CA ILE A 74 -5.61 -10.29 9.92
C ILE A 74 -5.88 -11.78 10.10
N THR A 75 -6.86 -12.32 9.38
CA THR A 75 -7.19 -13.75 9.43
C THR A 75 -6.02 -14.60 8.96
N HIS A 76 -5.38 -14.23 7.85
CA HIS A 76 -4.19 -14.89 7.33
C HIS A 76 -3.03 -14.84 8.35
N GLN A 77 -2.73 -13.66 8.91
CA GLN A 77 -1.67 -13.47 9.89
C GLN A 77 -1.88 -14.30 11.16
N ARG A 78 -3.11 -14.34 11.70
CA ARG A 78 -3.43 -15.14 12.90
C ARG A 78 -3.28 -16.63 12.67
N ARG A 79 -3.58 -17.12 11.47
CA ARG A 79 -3.37 -18.53 11.09
C ARG A 79 -1.90 -18.87 10.97
N ALA A 80 -1.10 -17.96 10.40
CA ALA A 80 0.33 -18.15 10.24
C ALA A 80 1.09 -18.04 11.57
N ASN A 81 0.67 -17.15 12.47
CA ASN A 81 1.28 -16.96 13.78
C ASN A 81 0.29 -16.38 14.82
N PRO A 82 -0.15 -17.17 15.82
CA PRO A 82 -1.15 -16.73 16.81
C PRO A 82 -0.72 -15.55 17.69
N THR A 83 0.57 -15.24 17.81
CA THR A 83 1.13 -14.18 18.67
C THR A 83 1.36 -12.83 17.97
N VAL A 84 0.88 -12.64 16.74
CA VAL A 84 1.05 -11.38 16.00
C VAL A 84 0.37 -10.22 16.76
N GLN A 85 1.15 -9.21 17.13
CA GLN A 85 0.66 -7.98 17.73
C GLN A 85 0.00 -7.11 16.65
N LEU A 86 -1.32 -6.89 16.77
CA LEU A 86 -2.12 -6.09 15.82
C LEU A 86 -1.96 -4.56 15.99
N ALA A 87 -1.21 -4.10 16.99
CA ALA A 87 -1.13 -2.69 17.38
C ALA A 87 -0.63 -1.75 16.25
N ASP A 88 0.15 -2.26 15.29
CA ASP A 88 0.64 -1.46 14.17
C ASP A 88 -0.43 -1.18 13.09
N LEU A 89 -1.54 -1.92 13.06
CA LEU A 89 -2.52 -1.84 11.96
C LEU A 89 -3.38 -0.58 12.00
N GLU A 90 -3.76 -0.10 13.19
CA GLU A 90 -4.53 1.15 13.33
C GLU A 90 -3.71 2.38 12.92
N PHE A 91 -2.42 2.38 13.23
CA PHE A 91 -1.52 3.44 12.78
C PHE A 91 -1.44 3.49 11.25
N ILE A 92 -1.31 2.33 10.59
CA ILE A 92 -1.27 2.25 9.13
C ILE A 92 -2.59 2.73 8.51
N ASP A 93 -3.73 2.37 9.11
CA ASP A 93 -5.05 2.79 8.62
C ASP A 93 -5.22 4.31 8.66
N ASN A 94 -4.83 4.95 9.77
CA ASN A 94 -4.85 6.40 9.91
C ASN A 94 -3.92 7.09 8.90
N GLN A 95 -2.72 6.55 8.71
CA GLN A 95 -1.77 7.06 7.72
C GLN A 95 -2.30 6.89 6.29
N TRP A 96 -2.97 5.78 5.99
CA TRP A 96 -3.57 5.55 4.68
C TRP A 96 -4.63 6.59 4.35
N VAL A 97 -5.52 6.89 5.30
CA VAL A 97 -6.54 7.93 5.13
C VAL A 97 -5.90 9.29 4.80
N HIS A 98 -4.76 9.63 5.42
CA HIS A 98 -4.09 10.89 5.12
C HIS A 98 -3.45 10.93 3.73
N TRP A 99 -2.90 9.82 3.24
CA TRP A 99 -2.09 9.80 1.99
C TRP A 99 -2.85 9.32 0.76
N ALA A 100 -3.98 8.63 0.93
CA ALA A 100 -4.61 7.83 -0.12
C ALA A 100 -6.15 7.76 -0.01
N ALA A 101 -6.79 8.61 0.81
CA ALA A 101 -8.25 8.57 0.96
C ALA A 101 -9.02 8.96 -0.30
N SER A 102 -8.50 9.90 -1.10
CA SER A 102 -9.21 10.50 -2.23
C SER A 102 -9.02 9.74 -3.54
N ASP A 103 -7.90 9.05 -3.73
CA ASP A 103 -7.46 8.52 -5.03
C ASP A 103 -6.62 7.24 -4.91
N ASP A 104 -6.74 6.54 -3.78
CA ASP A 104 -6.00 5.31 -3.50
C ASP A 104 -4.45 5.45 -3.65
N GLY A 105 -3.95 6.68 -3.42
CA GLY A 105 -2.54 7.01 -3.29
C GLY A 105 -1.84 7.34 -4.60
N ASP A 106 -2.59 7.59 -5.69
CA ASP A 106 -2.02 7.97 -6.98
C ASP A 106 -1.26 9.32 -6.92
N GLU A 107 -1.81 10.33 -6.26
CA GLU A 107 -1.19 11.63 -6.02
C GLU A 107 0.06 11.49 -5.15
N ALA A 108 0.00 10.67 -4.10
CA ALA A 108 1.17 10.38 -3.27
C ALA A 108 2.28 9.70 -4.08
N LEU A 109 1.93 8.78 -4.98
CA LEU A 109 2.88 8.12 -5.87
C LEU A 109 3.46 9.09 -6.91
N ALA A 110 2.64 9.98 -7.48
CA ALA A 110 3.09 11.03 -8.39
C ALA A 110 4.04 12.02 -7.69
N ALA A 111 3.72 12.42 -6.45
CA ALA A 111 4.58 13.25 -5.62
C ALA A 111 5.90 12.53 -5.32
N LEU A 112 5.86 11.24 -4.95
CA LEU A 112 7.06 10.43 -4.73
C LEU A 112 7.94 10.37 -5.97
N ARG A 113 7.37 10.10 -7.16
CA ARG A 113 8.12 10.07 -8.43
C ARG A 113 8.84 11.39 -8.70
N THR A 114 8.20 12.51 -8.34
CA THR A 114 8.78 13.86 -8.51
C THR A 114 9.83 14.16 -7.43
N CYS A 115 9.65 13.65 -6.22
CA CYS A 115 10.56 13.88 -5.10
C CYS A 115 11.76 12.93 -5.09
N TRP A 116 11.66 11.78 -5.74
CA TRP A 116 12.70 10.75 -5.77
C TRP A 116 14.05 11.26 -6.30
N PRO A 117 14.11 12.06 -7.39
CA PRO A 117 15.37 12.63 -7.87
C PRO A 117 16.05 13.60 -6.89
N ASN A 118 15.33 14.10 -5.87
CA ASN A 118 15.86 15.09 -4.92
C ASN A 118 16.70 14.48 -3.80
N ILE A 119 16.69 13.16 -3.62
CA ILE A 119 17.62 12.46 -2.72
C ILE A 119 18.85 11.99 -3.51
N SER A 120 19.98 11.82 -2.82
CA SER A 120 21.23 11.44 -3.51
C SER A 120 21.12 10.06 -4.16
N PRO A 121 21.84 9.80 -5.28
CA PRO A 121 21.82 8.48 -5.94
C PRO A 121 22.17 7.32 -4.99
N ARG A 122 23.11 7.56 -4.06
CA ARG A 122 23.49 6.60 -3.02
C ARG A 122 22.34 6.30 -2.05
N ALA A 123 21.53 7.31 -1.72
CA ALA A 123 20.32 7.11 -0.92
C ALA A 123 19.22 6.39 -1.69
N GLN A 124 19.03 6.71 -2.98
CA GLN A 124 18.10 6.00 -3.87
C GLN A 124 18.44 4.51 -3.89
N GLN A 125 19.70 4.17 -4.18
CA GLN A 125 20.19 2.79 -4.17
C GLN A 125 19.94 2.09 -2.81
N ALA A 126 20.24 2.75 -1.69
CA ALA A 126 20.00 2.19 -0.37
C ALA A 126 18.51 1.86 -0.13
N LEU A 127 17.60 2.74 -0.57
CA LEU A 127 16.17 2.54 -0.42
C LEU A 127 15.64 1.46 -1.39
N GLU A 128 16.13 1.38 -2.62
CA GLU A 128 15.78 0.31 -3.56
C GLU A 128 16.20 -1.06 -3.02
N MET A 129 17.46 -1.19 -2.59
CA MET A 129 17.94 -2.42 -1.95
C MET A 129 17.07 -2.80 -0.75
N ARG A 130 16.65 -1.82 0.05
CA ARG A 130 15.84 -2.09 1.23
C ARG A 130 14.42 -2.53 0.91
N PHE A 131 13.75 -1.83 0.00
CA PHE A 131 12.30 -1.97 -0.19
C PHE A 131 11.91 -2.81 -1.42
N ARG A 132 12.76 -2.83 -2.45
CA ARG A 132 12.59 -3.69 -3.64
C ARG A 132 13.24 -5.05 -3.40
N ASP A 133 14.52 -5.06 -3.04
CA ASP A 133 15.32 -6.30 -2.97
C ASP A 133 15.25 -6.98 -1.59
N ARG A 134 14.57 -6.35 -0.62
CA ARG A 134 14.46 -6.78 0.78
C ARG A 134 15.81 -7.04 1.48
N ALA A 135 16.85 -6.35 1.04
CA ALA A 135 18.19 -6.49 1.61
C ALA A 135 18.23 -6.10 3.10
N SER A 136 19.06 -6.82 3.85
CA SER A 136 19.36 -6.50 5.23
C SER A 136 20.17 -5.21 5.32
N ARG A 137 20.13 -4.54 6.48
CA ARG A 137 20.93 -3.32 6.71
C ARG A 137 22.43 -3.59 6.55
N THR A 138 22.89 -4.77 6.95
CA THR A 138 24.29 -5.18 6.81
C THR A 138 24.68 -5.40 5.35
N ALA A 139 23.81 -6.01 4.54
CA ALA A 139 24.03 -6.15 3.10
C ALA A 139 24.08 -4.80 2.38
N ILE A 140 23.18 -3.87 2.74
CA ILE A 140 23.18 -2.50 2.20
C ILE A 140 24.47 -1.77 2.58
N ALA A 141 24.88 -1.88 3.84
CA ALA A 141 26.12 -1.27 4.32
C ALA A 141 27.35 -1.81 3.55
N ALA A 142 27.44 -3.12 3.37
CA ALA A 142 28.51 -3.76 2.61
C ALA A 142 28.52 -3.31 1.14
N ALA A 143 27.38 -3.39 0.46
CA ALA A 143 27.26 -3.03 -0.95
C ALA A 143 27.58 -1.56 -1.22
N LEU A 144 27.20 -0.67 -0.30
CA LEU A 144 27.48 0.76 -0.43
C LEU A 144 28.85 1.13 0.14
N GLN A 145 29.62 0.24 0.77
CA GLN A 145 30.85 0.58 1.49
C GLN A 145 30.59 1.64 2.58
N LEU A 146 29.64 1.35 3.46
CA LEU A 146 29.27 2.15 4.63
C LEU A 146 29.37 1.31 5.90
N SER A 147 29.44 1.98 7.06
CA SER A 147 29.13 1.30 8.32
C SER A 147 27.63 0.97 8.41
N PRO A 148 27.22 0.00 9.24
CA PRO A 148 25.81 -0.30 9.49
C PRO A 148 25.00 0.94 9.92
N ASP A 149 25.59 1.76 10.79
CA ASP A 149 24.99 3.04 11.21
C ASP A 149 24.99 4.08 10.09
N GLY A 150 26.03 4.11 9.25
CA GLY A 150 26.06 4.95 8.05
C GLY A 150 24.90 4.64 7.10
N ALA A 151 24.64 3.36 6.83
CA ALA A 151 23.51 2.93 6.00
C ALA A 151 22.15 3.27 6.65
N LYS A 152 22.01 3.04 7.96
CA LYS A 152 20.81 3.43 8.72
C LYS A 152 20.55 4.94 8.62
N ASN A 153 21.55 5.76 8.89
CA ASN A 153 21.44 7.22 8.88
C ASN A 153 21.16 7.76 7.47
N LEU A 154 21.79 7.19 6.44
CA LEU A 154 21.53 7.52 5.04
C LEU A 154 20.05 7.30 4.70
N MET A 155 19.51 6.12 4.99
CA MET A 155 18.10 5.80 4.74
C MET A 155 17.14 6.65 5.57
N GLN A 156 17.48 6.96 6.83
CA GLN A 156 16.64 7.82 7.67
C GLN A 156 16.53 9.24 7.11
N ARG A 157 17.66 9.85 6.74
CA ARG A 157 17.68 11.18 6.12
C ARG A 157 16.94 11.20 4.79
N ALA A 158 17.14 10.17 3.96
CA ALA A 158 16.45 10.04 2.68
C ALA A 158 14.93 9.97 2.86
N LYS A 159 14.44 9.12 3.77
CA LYS A 159 13.00 9.03 4.07
C LYS A 159 12.43 10.34 4.62
N LYS A 160 13.18 11.06 5.45
CA LYS A 160 12.78 12.38 5.97
C LYS A 160 12.66 13.40 4.84
N ALA A 161 13.68 13.50 3.97
CA ALA A 161 13.68 14.42 2.84
C ALA A 161 12.53 14.12 1.85
N LEU A 162 12.27 12.84 1.57
CA LEU A 162 11.13 12.42 0.74
C LEU A 162 9.81 12.82 1.39
N ARG A 163 9.63 12.54 2.69
CA ARG A 163 8.41 12.92 3.42
C ARG A 163 8.16 14.41 3.34
N GLU A 164 9.14 15.24 3.70
CA GLU A 164 9.00 16.70 3.64
C GLU A 164 8.68 17.20 2.23
N CYS A 165 9.26 16.59 1.19
CA CYS A 165 8.97 16.94 -0.20
C CYS A 165 7.54 16.57 -0.61
N ILE A 166 7.08 15.37 -0.23
CA ILE A 166 5.75 14.88 -0.56
C ILE A 166 4.69 15.67 0.21
N ASP A 167 4.88 15.87 1.52
CA ASP A 167 3.96 16.65 2.36
C ASP A 167 3.79 18.07 1.78
N ARG A 168 4.88 18.73 1.34
CA ARG A 168 4.78 20.04 0.67
C ARG A 168 3.97 20.00 -0.63
N LYS A 169 4.04 18.91 -1.39
CA LYS A 169 3.29 18.77 -2.65
C LYS A 169 1.81 18.43 -2.44
N LEU A 170 1.50 17.67 -1.39
CA LEU A 170 0.13 17.27 -1.06
C LEU A 170 -0.61 18.36 -0.27
N LEU A 171 0.07 19.04 0.65
CA LEU A 171 -0.49 20.14 1.46
C LEU A 171 -0.42 21.50 0.75
N GLY A 172 0.53 21.69 -0.16
CA GLY A 172 0.76 22.94 -0.88
C GLY A 172 0.02 23.04 -2.21
N ARG A 173 -1.24 22.57 -2.27
CA ARG A 173 -2.18 23.09 -3.27
C ARG A 173 -2.46 24.56 -2.99
#